data_AF-A0A8J5GD09-F1
#
_entry.id   AF-A0A8J5GD09-F1
#
_cell.length_a   1.000
_cell.length_b   1.000
_cell.length_c   1.000
_cell.angle_alpha   90.00
_cell.angle_beta   90.00
_cell.angle_gamma   90.00
#
_symmetry.space_group_name_H-M   'P 1'
#
loop_
_entity.id
_entity.type
_entity.pdbx_description
1 polymer ?
#
loop_
_entity_poly.entity_id
_entity_poly.type
_entity_poly.pdbx_seq_one_letter_code
_entity_poly.pdbx_strand_id
1 'polypeptide(L)'
;MKDSDAAKSPSSLLWGVFGAGGHHHRHNGKASSSHFWSTRDCKPYFLFHRLFVFLLFLLLLYFFYTYSLLSSPLPSCDGVAVVRLSNFTAAVANRTEVRSSPSTPALAAPRPQSTATELQHIVFGIAASAKLWEKRKAYIKVWWRPRQMRGFVWLDKFVKEMKAKDPALPVLKISGDTSRFPYTHRKGDRSALRISRIVSETFRLGLPNVRWFVMGDDDTVFLPDNLARVLSRFDHRQPYYIGSLSESHLQNIFFSYSMAYGGGGFAISAPLAASLARVQDRCLRRYPALYGSDDRIQACMAELGVPLTRHPGFHQYDVYGDLLGLLTAHPVAPLVSLHHLDVVQPLFPGETQAAALRRIFAGPVRLDSAGVIQQSICYVTARLWSVSVSWGFAVTVVRGVMSPREMEMPTRTFLNWYRRADYTAYAFNTRPVARNPCQKPYVYYLASARYDNATRTTVTEYALRRETRPTCRWRMADPSALVDRIVVYKKPDPGLWDRAPRRNCCRVLPAAKERKKRMAMEVGTCRESEISELGKQ
;
A
#
# COMPACT_ATOMS: atom_id res chain seq x y z
N MET A 1 20.82 -6.21 -12.43
CA MET A 1 20.22 -5.82 -11.13
C MET A 1 20.89 -6.65 -10.07
N LYS A 2 21.82 -6.07 -9.31
CA LYS A 2 22.13 -6.61 -7.99
C LYS A 2 20.91 -6.34 -7.13
N ASP A 3 20.46 -7.38 -6.47
CA ASP A 3 19.38 -7.34 -5.50
C ASP A 3 19.59 -6.16 -4.56
N SER A 4 18.49 -5.53 -4.14
CA SER A 4 18.44 -4.53 -3.09
C SER A 4 18.95 -5.16 -1.79
N ASP A 5 20.28 -5.24 -1.67
CA ASP A 5 20.97 -5.60 -0.44
C ASP A 5 20.50 -4.63 0.62
N ALA A 6 19.79 -5.16 1.61
CA ALA A 6 19.39 -4.45 2.82
C ALA A 6 20.57 -3.61 3.27
N ALA A 7 20.38 -2.28 3.30
CA ALA A 7 21.35 -1.38 3.87
C ALA A 7 21.60 -1.83 5.32
N LYS A 8 22.68 -2.59 5.55
CA LYS A 8 23.17 -2.87 6.90
C LYS A 8 23.44 -1.50 7.55
N SER A 9 22.73 -1.27 8.65
CA SER A 9 22.91 -0.14 9.56
C SER A 9 24.40 0.10 9.83
N PRO A 10 24.90 1.35 9.80
CA PRO A 10 26.16 1.67 10.44
C PRO A 10 25.91 1.74 11.95
N SER A 11 26.04 0.61 12.64
CA SER A 11 26.17 0.61 14.10
C SER A 11 27.64 0.80 14.47
N SER A 12 28.06 2.06 14.66
CA SER A 12 29.12 2.44 15.60
C SER A 12 29.48 3.91 15.43
N LEU A 13 28.96 4.77 16.30
CA LEU A 13 29.64 5.93 16.89
C LEU A 13 28.60 6.70 17.71
N LEU A 14 29.00 7.07 18.94
CA LEU A 14 28.21 7.72 20.00
C LEU A 14 27.36 6.75 20.82
N TRP A 15 28.01 6.01 21.72
CA TRP A 15 27.70 5.97 23.17
C TRP A 15 28.96 5.39 23.84
N GLY A 16 29.83 6.28 24.29
CA GLY A 16 30.91 5.95 25.21
C GLY A 16 30.52 6.40 26.62
N VAL A 17 31.14 5.75 27.61
CA VAL A 17 31.13 6.04 29.06
C VAL A 17 29.83 5.56 29.76
N PHE A 18 29.78 4.52 30.61
CA PHE A 18 30.74 3.98 31.57
C PHE A 18 30.82 2.45 31.49
N GLY A 19 32.05 1.92 31.52
CA GLY A 19 32.33 0.52 31.80
C GLY A 19 32.54 0.28 33.30
N ALA A 20 32.08 -0.85 33.79
CA ALA A 20 32.68 -1.59 34.88
C ALA A 20 32.42 -3.07 34.62
N GLY A 21 33.46 -3.79 34.21
CA GLY A 21 33.45 -5.25 34.10
C GLY A 21 33.76 -5.91 35.43
N GLY A 22 33.58 -7.23 35.51
CA GLY A 22 34.13 -8.03 36.61
C GLY A 22 33.42 -9.36 36.89
N HIS A 23 33.76 -10.36 36.08
CA HIS A 23 33.93 -11.79 36.36
C HIS A 23 33.11 -12.59 37.41
N HIS A 24 32.67 -13.76 36.92
CA HIS A 24 32.28 -14.99 37.60
C HIS A 24 33.15 -15.40 38.81
N HIS A 25 32.52 -15.94 39.85
CA HIS A 25 32.90 -17.23 40.46
C HIS A 25 31.72 -17.91 41.16
N ARG A 26 31.70 -19.24 41.05
CA ARG A 26 30.75 -20.21 41.61
C ARG A 26 31.29 -20.71 42.95
N HIS A 27 30.47 -20.84 44.02
CA HIS A 27 30.67 -21.88 45.05
C HIS A 27 29.38 -22.13 45.87
N ASN A 28 29.19 -23.41 46.19
CA ASN A 28 28.11 -24.04 46.97
C ASN A 28 28.42 -23.99 48.49
N GLY A 29 27.40 -23.96 49.36
CA GLY A 29 27.54 -24.26 50.79
C GLY A 29 26.24 -24.10 51.60
N LYS A 30 25.90 -25.13 52.41
CA LYS A 30 24.64 -25.32 53.15
C LYS A 30 24.69 -24.79 54.61
N ALA A 31 23.49 -24.44 55.10
CA ALA A 31 22.89 -24.67 56.44
C ALA A 31 23.31 -23.90 57.72
N SER A 32 22.25 -23.38 58.38
CA SER A 32 21.89 -23.45 59.82
C SER A 32 21.97 -22.20 60.72
N SER A 33 20.77 -21.87 61.24
CA SER A 33 20.36 -21.43 62.61
C SER A 33 20.82 -20.11 63.27
N SER A 34 19.80 -19.28 63.52
CA SER A 34 19.39 -18.60 64.77
C SER A 34 20.14 -17.38 65.36
N HIS A 35 19.34 -16.30 65.45
CA HIS A 35 19.24 -15.23 66.47
C HIS A 35 20.43 -14.29 66.75
N PHE A 36 20.28 -13.02 66.33
CA PHE A 36 20.39 -11.87 67.24
C PHE A 36 19.62 -10.66 66.68
N TRP A 37 18.79 -10.03 67.51
CA TRP A 37 17.99 -8.85 67.16
C TRP A 37 18.76 -7.55 67.43
N SER A 38 18.55 -6.61 66.50
CA SER A 38 18.39 -5.17 66.74
C SER A 38 19.59 -4.35 67.22
N THR A 39 20.05 -3.44 66.36
CA THR A 39 19.83 -2.01 66.57
C THR A 39 19.99 -1.22 65.27
N ARG A 40 19.07 -0.26 65.07
CA ARG A 40 19.16 0.96 64.24
C ARG A 40 19.20 0.80 62.71
N ASP A 41 18.11 1.22 62.06
CA ASP A 41 18.21 2.00 60.82
C ASP A 41 16.98 2.91 60.62
N CYS A 42 17.03 4.12 61.20
CA CYS A 42 16.16 5.26 60.86
C CYS A 42 16.55 5.88 59.49
N LYS A 43 16.81 5.07 58.47
CA LYS A 43 17.12 5.52 57.11
C LYS A 43 15.91 5.67 56.16
N PRO A 44 14.77 4.95 56.30
CA PRO A 44 13.69 5.08 55.31
C PRO A 44 12.87 6.37 55.47
N TYR A 45 12.80 6.95 56.68
CA TYR A 45 12.07 8.20 56.93
C TYR A 45 12.72 9.43 56.27
N PHE A 46 14.05 9.49 56.23
CA PHE A 46 14.77 10.61 55.59
C PHE A 46 14.63 10.61 54.07
N LEU A 47 14.55 9.45 53.43
CA LEU A 47 14.36 9.34 51.99
C LEU A 47 12.95 9.78 51.56
N PHE A 48 11.93 9.33 52.32
CA PHE A 48 10.54 9.72 52.08
C PHE A 48 10.32 11.22 52.29
N HIS A 49 10.92 11.82 53.32
CA HIS A 49 10.81 13.25 53.54
C HIS A 49 11.45 14.07 52.40
N ARG A 50 12.63 13.66 51.90
CA ARG A 50 13.28 14.33 50.76
C ARG A 50 12.47 14.19 49.47
N LEU A 51 11.88 13.02 49.21
CA LEU A 51 11.00 12.81 48.05
C LEU A 51 9.73 13.67 48.15
N PHE A 52 9.14 13.77 49.34
CA PHE A 52 7.95 14.58 49.58
C PHE A 52 8.24 16.08 49.41
N VAL A 53 9.36 16.58 49.96
CA VAL A 53 9.79 17.98 49.77
C VAL A 53 10.08 18.27 48.30
N PHE A 54 10.69 17.34 47.57
CA PHE A 54 10.94 17.47 46.13
C PHE A 54 9.64 17.54 45.31
N LEU A 55 8.65 16.70 45.63
CA LEU A 55 7.33 16.73 44.98
C LEU A 55 6.57 18.02 45.27
N LEU A 56 6.64 18.54 46.50
CA LEU A 56 6.08 19.85 46.87
C LEU A 56 6.72 20.99 46.08
N PHE A 57 8.03 20.94 45.88
CA PHE A 57 8.75 21.94 45.08
C PHE A 57 8.32 21.90 43.60
N LEU A 58 8.14 20.71 43.02
CA LEU A 58 7.63 20.57 41.65
C LEU A 58 6.20 21.09 41.49
N LEU A 59 5.34 20.84 42.49
CA LEU A 59 3.97 21.37 42.51
C LEU A 59 3.95 22.90 42.61
N LEU A 60 4.83 23.50 43.43
CA LEU A 60 4.99 24.94 43.52
C LEU A 60 5.48 25.55 42.20
N LEU A 61 6.47 24.94 41.55
CA LEU A 61 6.93 25.37 40.22
C LEU A 61 5.82 25.29 39.17
N TYR A 62 5.04 24.21 39.18
CA TYR A 62 3.89 24.07 38.28
C TYR A 62 2.81 25.13 38.56
N PHE A 63 2.55 25.43 39.83
CA PHE A 63 1.62 26.49 40.22
C PHE A 63 2.10 27.86 39.75
N PHE A 64 3.38 28.21 39.95
CA PHE A 64 3.92 29.50 39.47
C PHE A 64 3.96 29.58 37.94
N TYR A 65 4.24 28.47 37.25
CA TYR A 65 4.18 28.42 35.79
C TYR A 65 2.77 28.63 35.26
N THR A 66 1.78 27.95 35.83
CA THR A 66 0.37 28.10 35.43
C THR A 66 -0.19 29.46 35.82
N TYR A 67 0.17 29.98 37.00
CA TYR A 67 -0.16 31.35 37.40
C TYR A 67 0.44 32.35 36.42
N SER A 68 1.74 32.26 36.11
CA SER A 68 2.41 33.12 35.13
C SER A 68 1.72 33.07 33.76
N LEU A 69 1.32 31.89 33.30
CA LEU A 69 0.58 31.73 32.04
C LEU A 69 -0.81 32.40 32.08
N LEU A 70 -1.50 32.33 33.22
CA LEU A 70 -2.84 32.92 33.43
C LEU A 70 -2.81 34.43 33.74
N SER A 71 -1.74 34.92 34.36
CA SER A 71 -1.53 36.33 34.71
C SER A 71 -0.77 37.11 33.64
N SER A 72 -0.20 36.41 32.64
CA SER A 72 0.36 37.07 31.47
C SER A 72 -0.78 37.76 30.70
N PRO A 73 -0.70 39.08 30.44
CA PRO A 73 -1.69 39.75 29.63
C PRO A 73 -1.71 39.12 28.23
N LEU A 74 -2.90 38.80 27.73
CA LEU A 74 -3.10 38.43 26.33
C LEU A 74 -2.54 39.56 25.45
N PRO A 75 -1.83 39.25 24.35
CA PRO A 75 -1.42 40.26 23.39
C PRO A 75 -2.65 41.06 22.96
N SER A 76 -2.61 42.37 23.13
CA SER A 76 -3.59 43.29 22.57
C SER A 76 -3.58 43.15 21.05
N CYS A 77 -4.59 42.49 20.49
CA CYS A 77 -4.84 42.49 19.05
C CYS A 77 -5.41 43.85 18.65
N ASP A 78 -4.58 44.89 18.60
CA ASP A 78 -4.88 46.06 17.80
C ASP A 78 -4.53 45.73 16.34
N GLY A 79 -5.58 45.61 15.51
CA GLY A 79 -5.44 45.57 14.06
C GLY A 79 -5.84 44.27 13.37
N VAL A 80 -7.07 43.79 13.58
CA VAL A 80 -7.78 43.05 12.53
C VAL A 80 -9.18 43.64 12.39
N ALA A 81 -9.41 44.36 11.30
CA ALA A 81 -10.70 44.89 10.93
C ALA A 81 -11.71 43.74 10.78
N VAL A 82 -12.61 43.62 11.75
CA VAL A 82 -13.79 42.78 11.65
C VAL A 82 -14.72 43.46 10.65
N VAL A 83 -14.73 42.97 9.41
CA VAL A 83 -15.81 43.25 8.47
C VAL A 83 -17.08 42.62 9.05
N ARG A 84 -17.92 43.45 9.67
CA ARG A 84 -19.27 43.08 10.10
C ARG A 84 -20.09 42.69 8.86
N LEU A 85 -20.36 41.39 8.68
CA LEU A 85 -21.49 40.96 7.86
C LEU A 85 -22.77 41.17 8.66
N SER A 86 -23.38 42.33 8.51
CA SER A 86 -24.77 42.56 8.90
C SER A 86 -25.35 43.62 7.97
N ASN A 87 -26.50 43.29 7.38
CA ASN A 87 -27.37 44.11 6.54
C ASN A 87 -27.04 44.16 5.03
N PHE A 88 -27.54 43.16 4.30
CA PHE A 88 -28.04 43.37 2.93
C PHE A 88 -29.35 42.62 2.75
N THR A 89 -30.40 43.16 3.37
CA THR A 89 -31.77 43.02 2.88
C THR A 89 -32.31 44.40 2.61
N ALA A 90 -32.96 44.52 1.45
CA ALA A 90 -33.75 45.64 0.97
C ALA A 90 -33.01 46.91 0.51
N ALA A 91 -33.12 47.12 -0.80
CA ALA A 91 -33.25 48.37 -1.54
C ALA A 91 -32.16 48.50 -2.61
N VAL A 92 -32.54 48.31 -3.87
CA VAL A 92 -32.50 49.36 -4.91
C VAL A 92 -33.33 48.85 -6.08
N ALA A 93 -34.60 49.26 -6.09
CA ALA A 93 -35.23 49.62 -7.34
C ALA A 93 -34.77 51.04 -7.66
N ASN A 94 -33.97 51.22 -8.72
CA ASN A 94 -34.27 52.22 -9.74
C ASN A 94 -33.31 52.14 -10.92
N ARG A 95 -33.95 52.27 -12.08
CA ARG A 95 -33.40 52.34 -13.43
C ARG A 95 -32.43 53.51 -13.60
N THR A 96 -31.40 53.28 -14.41
CA THR A 96 -30.99 54.23 -15.46
C THR A 96 -30.47 53.45 -16.65
N GLU A 97 -31.07 53.71 -17.81
CA GLU A 97 -30.71 53.18 -19.12
C GLU A 97 -29.28 53.56 -19.51
N VAL A 98 -28.49 52.57 -19.93
CA VAL A 98 -27.29 52.81 -20.74
C VAL A 98 -27.30 51.82 -21.92
N ARG A 99 -27.71 52.39 -23.06
CA ARG A 99 -27.44 52.06 -24.46
C ARG A 99 -26.60 50.79 -24.72
N SER A 100 -27.26 49.76 -25.24
CA SER A 100 -26.64 48.54 -25.77
C SER A 100 -25.99 48.77 -27.14
N SER A 101 -24.67 48.61 -27.22
CA SER A 101 -23.97 48.28 -28.47
C SER A 101 -23.92 46.75 -28.61
N PRO A 102 -24.08 46.18 -29.82
CA PRO A 102 -24.13 44.73 -29.98
C PRO A 102 -22.72 44.14 -29.84
N SER A 103 -22.45 43.46 -28.73
CA SER A 103 -21.28 42.61 -28.61
C SER A 103 -21.52 41.29 -29.36
N THR A 104 -20.69 41.07 -30.36
CA THR A 104 -20.53 39.80 -31.09
C THR A 104 -20.47 38.64 -30.10
N PRO A 105 -21.16 37.51 -30.32
CA PRO A 105 -21.03 36.36 -29.44
C PRO A 105 -19.59 35.85 -29.55
N ALA A 106 -18.83 36.00 -28.47
CA ALA A 106 -17.57 35.29 -28.33
C ALA A 106 -17.90 33.80 -28.41
N LEU A 107 -17.56 33.19 -29.54
CA LEU A 107 -17.67 31.77 -29.79
C LEU A 107 -16.96 31.07 -28.63
N ALA A 108 -17.72 30.48 -27.70
CA ALA A 108 -17.16 29.69 -26.65
C ALA A 108 -16.33 28.60 -27.32
N ALA A 109 -15.01 28.66 -27.17
CA ALA A 109 -14.12 27.61 -27.65
C ALA A 109 -14.70 26.27 -27.15
N PRO A 110 -14.87 25.26 -28.02
CA PRO A 110 -15.38 23.98 -27.57
C PRO A 110 -14.45 23.51 -26.46
N ARG A 111 -14.97 23.34 -25.24
CA ARG A 111 -14.26 22.59 -24.21
C ARG A 111 -13.85 21.28 -24.88
N PRO A 112 -12.54 20.95 -24.98
CA PRO A 112 -12.17 19.68 -25.57
C PRO A 112 -12.94 18.63 -24.79
N GLN A 113 -13.78 17.86 -25.48
CA GLN A 113 -14.31 16.63 -24.94
C GLN A 113 -13.08 15.76 -24.66
N SER A 114 -12.54 15.89 -23.46
CA SER A 114 -11.44 15.07 -22.99
C SER A 114 -12.02 13.68 -22.83
N THR A 115 -11.82 12.85 -23.86
CA THR A 115 -12.14 11.42 -23.76
C THR A 115 -11.40 10.86 -22.54
N ALA A 116 -12.03 9.96 -21.80
CA ALA A 116 -11.41 9.37 -20.61
C ALA A 116 -10.03 8.77 -20.95
N THR A 117 -9.09 8.77 -19.99
CA THR A 117 -7.81 8.06 -20.18
C THR A 117 -8.08 6.57 -20.34
N GLU A 118 -7.44 5.96 -21.34
CA GLU A 118 -7.60 4.56 -21.73
C GLU A 118 -6.21 3.94 -21.90
N LEU A 119 -6.12 2.61 -22.01
CA LEU A 119 -4.83 1.90 -22.14
C LEU A 119 -3.96 2.39 -23.29
N GLN A 120 -4.57 2.76 -24.42
CA GLN A 120 -3.84 3.32 -25.55
C GLN A 120 -3.14 4.65 -25.21
N HIS A 121 -3.64 5.42 -24.25
CA HIS A 121 -3.03 6.68 -23.83
C HIS A 121 -1.84 6.50 -22.87
N ILE A 122 -1.55 5.27 -22.45
CA ILE A 122 -0.53 4.92 -21.46
C ILE A 122 0.63 4.20 -22.16
N VAL A 123 1.86 4.60 -21.86
CA VAL A 123 3.07 3.91 -22.34
C VAL A 123 3.87 3.37 -21.16
N PHE A 124 4.10 2.06 -21.15
CA PHE A 124 4.88 1.39 -20.11
C PHE A 124 6.37 1.39 -20.45
N GLY A 125 7.21 1.81 -19.52
CA GLY A 125 8.67 1.63 -19.53
C GLY A 125 9.06 0.64 -18.43
N ILE A 126 9.33 -0.60 -18.81
CA ILE A 126 9.62 -1.69 -17.86
C ILE A 126 11.13 -1.82 -17.71
N ALA A 127 11.64 -1.66 -16.49
CA ALA A 127 13.05 -1.84 -16.17
C ALA A 127 13.37 -3.33 -16.03
N ALA A 128 14.29 -3.84 -16.85
CA ALA A 128 14.72 -5.22 -16.78
C ALA A 128 16.24 -5.34 -16.76
N SER A 129 16.74 -6.53 -16.43
CA SER A 129 18.14 -6.89 -16.68
C SER A 129 18.28 -8.23 -17.38
N ALA A 130 19.24 -8.34 -18.29
CA ALA A 130 19.51 -9.56 -19.03
C ALA A 130 19.81 -10.74 -18.09
N LYS A 131 20.40 -10.47 -16.92
CA LYS A 131 20.69 -11.48 -15.89
C LYS A 131 19.42 -12.15 -15.34
N LEU A 132 18.34 -11.39 -15.10
CA LEU A 132 17.11 -11.88 -14.47
C LEU A 132 15.99 -12.16 -15.49
N TRP A 133 16.24 -11.81 -16.76
CA TRP A 133 15.25 -11.82 -17.83
C TRP A 133 14.55 -13.17 -18.01
N GLU A 134 15.30 -14.27 -18.06
CA GLU A 134 14.71 -15.60 -18.25
C GLU A 134 13.70 -15.97 -17.16
N LYS A 135 13.99 -15.56 -15.91
CA LYS A 135 13.12 -15.81 -14.75
C LYS A 135 11.91 -14.87 -14.76
N ARG A 136 12.12 -13.58 -15.01
CA ARG A 136 11.13 -12.52 -14.74
C ARG A 136 10.21 -12.18 -15.89
N LYS A 137 10.59 -12.46 -17.14
CA LYS A 137 9.73 -12.22 -18.33
C LYS A 137 8.36 -12.93 -18.22
N ALA A 138 8.29 -14.01 -17.44
CA ALA A 138 7.05 -14.74 -17.18
C ALA A 138 6.00 -13.87 -16.46
N TYR A 139 6.40 -12.93 -15.60
CA TYR A 139 5.49 -12.00 -14.91
C TYR A 139 4.86 -11.02 -15.88
N ILE A 140 5.67 -10.42 -16.76
CA ILE A 140 5.21 -9.49 -17.79
C ILE A 140 4.17 -10.15 -18.69
N LYS A 141 4.41 -11.40 -19.10
CA LYS A 141 3.47 -12.20 -19.91
C LYS A 141 2.11 -12.44 -19.26
N VAL A 142 1.98 -12.29 -17.93
CA VAL A 142 0.69 -12.47 -17.24
C VAL A 142 -0.25 -11.29 -17.49
N TRP A 143 0.28 -10.07 -17.46
CA TRP A 143 -0.54 -8.86 -17.47
C TRP A 143 -0.47 -8.05 -18.77
N TRP A 144 0.57 -8.27 -19.59
CA TRP A 144 0.72 -7.61 -20.88
C TRP A 144 -0.34 -8.08 -21.87
N ARG A 145 -1.01 -7.13 -22.54
CA ARG A 145 -2.03 -7.39 -23.56
C ARG A 145 -1.54 -6.92 -24.93
N PRO A 146 -1.08 -7.84 -25.80
CA PRO A 146 -0.59 -7.49 -27.12
C PRO A 146 -1.65 -6.71 -27.92
N ARG A 147 -1.22 -5.72 -28.70
CA ARG A 147 -2.06 -4.86 -29.55
C ARG A 147 -3.04 -3.93 -28.80
N GLN A 148 -3.26 -4.11 -27.50
CA GLN A 148 -4.08 -3.21 -26.67
C GLN A 148 -3.24 -2.22 -25.87
N MET A 149 -1.99 -2.56 -25.61
CA MET A 149 -1.07 -1.78 -24.78
C MET A 149 0.17 -1.36 -25.58
N ARG A 150 0.80 -0.26 -25.15
CA ARG A 150 2.00 0.29 -25.76
C ARG A 150 3.10 0.43 -24.71
N GLY A 151 4.33 0.05 -25.03
CA GLY A 151 5.40 0.02 -24.04
C GLY A 151 6.63 -0.75 -24.48
N PHE A 152 7.67 -0.64 -23.65
CA PHE A 152 8.99 -1.16 -23.92
C PHE A 152 9.61 -1.77 -22.67
N VAL A 153 10.35 -2.87 -22.87
CA VAL A 153 11.24 -3.43 -21.85
C VAL A 153 12.65 -2.90 -22.09
N TRP A 154 13.20 -2.18 -21.12
CA TRP A 154 14.53 -1.56 -21.19
C TRP A 154 15.57 -2.40 -20.45
N LEU A 155 16.44 -3.04 -21.22
CA LEU A 155 17.49 -3.95 -20.76
C LEU A 155 18.86 -3.26 -20.71
N ASP A 156 19.76 -3.84 -19.92
CA ASP A 156 21.18 -3.48 -19.86
C ASP A 156 22.02 -4.12 -20.96
N LYS A 157 21.63 -5.31 -21.42
CA LYS A 157 22.34 -6.09 -22.43
C LYS A 157 21.36 -6.84 -23.35
N PHE A 158 21.88 -7.30 -24.47
CA PHE A 158 21.14 -8.10 -25.44
C PHE A 158 20.67 -9.44 -24.84
N VAL A 159 19.47 -9.87 -25.22
CA VAL A 159 18.88 -11.19 -24.88
C VAL A 159 18.26 -11.82 -26.13
N LYS A 160 18.16 -13.16 -26.16
CA LYS A 160 17.71 -13.93 -27.35
C LYS A 160 16.34 -13.49 -27.88
N GLU A 161 15.40 -13.11 -27.01
CA GLU A 161 14.03 -12.70 -27.37
C GLU A 161 13.97 -11.43 -28.22
N MET A 162 15.03 -10.60 -28.19
CA MET A 162 15.10 -9.42 -29.06
C MET A 162 15.06 -9.79 -30.54
N LYS A 163 15.57 -10.98 -30.92
CA LYS A 163 15.48 -11.52 -32.28
C LYS A 163 14.15 -12.20 -32.55
N ALA A 164 13.62 -12.92 -31.56
CA ALA A 164 12.44 -13.78 -31.72
C ALA A 164 11.12 -13.01 -31.89
N LYS A 165 11.07 -11.72 -31.51
CA LYS A 165 9.86 -10.87 -31.56
C LYS A 165 8.61 -11.56 -30.96
N ASP A 166 8.76 -12.11 -29.75
CA ASP A 166 7.66 -12.77 -29.03
C ASP A 166 6.48 -11.78 -28.83
N PRO A 167 5.31 -12.02 -29.46
CA PRO A 167 4.19 -11.09 -29.39
C PRO A 167 3.59 -10.99 -27.98
N ALA A 168 3.87 -11.95 -27.08
CA ALA A 168 3.41 -11.93 -25.70
C ALA A 168 4.20 -10.95 -24.81
N LEU A 169 5.22 -10.28 -25.34
CA LEU A 169 6.04 -9.32 -24.63
C LEU A 169 5.95 -7.93 -25.28
N PRO A 170 6.18 -6.85 -24.51
CA PRO A 170 6.43 -5.52 -25.09
C PRO A 170 7.69 -5.52 -25.94
N VAL A 171 7.92 -4.47 -26.71
CA VAL A 171 9.14 -4.35 -27.53
C VAL A 171 10.36 -4.20 -26.61
N LEU A 172 11.39 -5.01 -26.84
CA LEU A 172 12.64 -4.95 -26.08
C LEU A 172 13.56 -3.84 -26.64
N LYS A 173 14.20 -3.09 -25.76
CA LYS A 173 15.19 -2.04 -26.07
C LYS A 173 16.39 -2.13 -25.13
N ILE A 174 17.53 -1.62 -25.59
CA ILE A 174 18.74 -1.43 -24.77
C ILE A 174 18.74 0.01 -24.27
N SER A 175 18.98 0.19 -22.97
CA SER A 175 19.09 1.53 -22.37
C SER A 175 20.33 2.26 -22.91
N GLY A 176 20.23 3.57 -23.09
CA GLY A 176 21.35 4.37 -23.57
C GLY A 176 22.54 4.40 -22.59
N ASP A 177 23.73 4.73 -23.11
CA ASP A 177 24.94 4.79 -22.30
C ASP A 177 24.83 5.83 -21.16
N THR A 178 25.38 5.46 -20.01
CA THR A 178 25.40 6.24 -18.78
C THR A 178 26.82 6.45 -18.25
N SER A 179 27.87 6.05 -18.98
CA SER A 179 29.30 6.18 -18.58
C SER A 179 29.67 7.58 -18.09
N ARG A 180 29.14 8.61 -18.75
CA ARG A 180 29.37 10.03 -18.43
C ARG A 180 28.77 10.53 -17.10
N PHE A 181 27.92 9.75 -16.44
CA PHE A 181 27.30 10.17 -15.17
C PHE A 181 28.10 9.65 -13.97
N PRO A 182 28.46 10.53 -13.01
CA PRO A 182 29.12 10.11 -11.79
C PRO A 182 28.21 9.23 -10.93
N TYR A 183 28.80 8.25 -10.24
CA TYR A 183 28.12 7.38 -9.28
C TYR A 183 29.06 7.11 -8.11
N THR A 184 28.73 7.60 -6.92
CA THR A 184 29.61 7.56 -5.74
C THR A 184 29.05 6.74 -4.58
N HIS A 185 27.81 6.25 -4.69
CA HIS A 185 27.21 5.46 -3.61
C HIS A 185 27.88 4.08 -3.49
N ARG A 186 28.49 3.79 -2.33
CA ARG A 186 29.33 2.60 -2.13
C ARG A 186 28.58 1.26 -2.09
N LYS A 187 27.32 1.25 -1.63
CA LYS A 187 26.51 0.01 -1.50
C LYS A 187 25.52 -0.22 -2.65
N GLY A 188 25.40 0.72 -3.60
CA GLY A 188 24.39 0.63 -4.65
C GLY A 188 25.00 0.18 -5.98
N ASP A 189 24.14 -0.05 -6.98
CA ASP A 189 24.55 -0.50 -8.30
C ASP A 189 24.42 0.61 -9.35
N ARG A 190 25.44 0.77 -10.20
CA ARG A 190 25.48 1.80 -11.24
C ARG A 190 24.34 1.68 -12.26
N SER A 191 23.69 0.51 -12.37
CA SER A 191 22.49 0.33 -13.19
C SER A 191 21.33 1.24 -12.77
N ALA A 192 21.32 1.77 -11.54
CA ALA A 192 20.36 2.77 -11.10
C ALA A 192 20.31 4.00 -12.03
N LEU A 193 21.45 4.41 -12.61
CA LEU A 193 21.51 5.53 -13.55
C LEU A 193 20.68 5.25 -14.81
N ARG A 194 20.84 4.07 -15.43
CA ARG A 194 20.06 3.73 -16.64
C ARG A 194 18.58 3.55 -16.33
N ILE A 195 18.24 2.94 -15.18
CA ILE A 195 16.85 2.68 -14.80
C ILE A 195 16.13 4.00 -14.57
N SER A 196 16.78 4.97 -13.92
CA SER A 196 16.20 6.30 -13.71
C SER A 196 15.85 7.01 -15.03
N ARG A 197 16.55 6.71 -16.12
CA ARG A 197 16.36 7.36 -17.42
C ARG A 197 15.23 6.75 -18.26
N ILE A 198 14.65 5.61 -17.86
CA ILE A 198 13.66 4.87 -18.65
C ILE A 198 12.46 5.73 -19.09
N VAL A 199 11.91 6.57 -18.19
CA VAL A 199 10.80 7.46 -18.54
C VAL A 199 11.22 8.44 -19.63
N SER A 200 12.37 9.09 -19.48
CA SER A 200 12.89 10.04 -20.47
C SER A 200 13.30 9.37 -21.78
N GLU A 201 13.88 8.17 -21.73
CA GLU A 201 14.22 7.39 -22.93
C GLU A 201 12.95 6.95 -23.68
N THR A 202 11.90 6.56 -22.95
CA THR A 202 10.59 6.24 -23.53
C THR A 202 9.91 7.47 -24.13
N PHE A 203 9.98 8.62 -23.45
CA PHE A 203 9.47 9.89 -23.96
C PHE A 203 10.13 10.30 -25.28
N ARG A 204 11.46 10.17 -25.38
CA ARG A 204 12.23 10.53 -26.59
C ARG A 204 11.90 9.68 -27.82
N LEU A 205 11.17 8.58 -27.67
CA LEU A 205 10.65 7.80 -28.80
C LEU A 205 9.56 8.55 -29.58
N GLY A 206 9.01 9.64 -29.05
CA GLY A 206 8.09 10.52 -29.80
C GLY A 206 6.75 9.86 -30.14
N LEU A 207 6.27 8.94 -29.30
CA LEU A 207 5.00 8.25 -29.55
C LEU A 207 3.82 9.24 -29.53
N PRO A 208 2.89 9.17 -30.50
CA PRO A 208 1.78 10.09 -30.56
C PRO A 208 0.70 9.76 -29.52
N ASN A 209 -0.02 10.82 -29.11
CA ASN A 209 -1.19 10.75 -28.23
C ASN A 209 -0.94 9.99 -26.91
N VAL A 210 0.21 10.24 -26.29
CA VAL A 210 0.55 9.71 -24.96
C VAL A 210 0.14 10.72 -23.89
N ARG A 211 -0.58 10.26 -22.88
CA ARG A 211 -1.00 11.04 -21.71
C ARG A 211 -0.16 10.72 -20.48
N TRP A 212 0.26 9.45 -20.35
CA TRP A 212 0.95 8.94 -19.18
C TRP A 212 2.10 8.01 -19.57
N PHE A 213 3.23 8.17 -18.89
CA PHE A 213 4.38 7.26 -18.91
C PHE A 213 4.42 6.52 -17.58
N VAL A 214 4.34 5.19 -17.63
CA VAL A 214 4.30 4.33 -16.44
C VAL A 214 5.59 3.55 -16.36
N MET A 215 6.29 3.67 -15.23
CA MET A 215 7.50 2.90 -14.93
C MET A 215 7.16 1.78 -13.96
N GLY A 216 7.80 0.63 -14.14
CA GLY A 216 7.83 -0.48 -13.19
C GLY A 216 9.00 -1.42 -13.51
N ASP A 217 9.30 -2.34 -12.61
CA ASP A 217 10.35 -3.35 -12.77
C ASP A 217 9.82 -4.60 -13.50
N ASP A 218 10.72 -5.49 -13.90
CA ASP A 218 10.41 -6.73 -14.63
C ASP A 218 9.69 -7.79 -13.79
N ASP A 219 9.58 -7.56 -12.48
CA ASP A 219 8.77 -8.30 -11.51
C ASP A 219 7.60 -7.50 -10.93
N THR A 220 7.33 -6.30 -11.46
CA THR A 220 6.10 -5.57 -11.18
C THR A 220 4.95 -6.13 -12.02
N VAL A 221 3.85 -6.46 -11.37
CA VAL A 221 2.62 -6.94 -12.02
C VAL A 221 1.56 -5.86 -11.94
N PHE A 222 1.26 -5.22 -13.06
CA PHE A 222 0.21 -4.20 -13.14
C PHE A 222 -1.16 -4.83 -13.40
N LEU A 223 -2.22 -4.19 -12.89
CA LEU A 223 -3.61 -4.42 -13.28
C LEU A 223 -4.02 -3.29 -14.24
N PRO A 224 -3.90 -3.47 -15.57
CA PRO A 224 -3.91 -2.35 -16.51
C PRO A 224 -5.24 -1.56 -16.50
N ASP A 225 -6.36 -2.25 -16.37
CA ASP A 225 -7.68 -1.58 -16.33
C ASP A 225 -7.82 -0.72 -15.07
N ASN A 226 -7.32 -1.20 -13.92
CA ASN A 226 -7.34 -0.42 -12.67
C ASN A 226 -6.41 0.78 -12.76
N LEU A 227 -5.22 0.61 -13.34
CA LEU A 227 -4.30 1.71 -13.61
C LEU A 227 -4.97 2.78 -14.51
N ALA A 228 -5.62 2.39 -15.60
CA ALA A 228 -6.33 3.32 -16.47
C ALA A 228 -7.46 4.06 -15.74
N ARG A 229 -8.25 3.36 -14.91
CA ARG A 229 -9.28 3.97 -14.06
C ARG A 229 -8.68 5.02 -13.12
N VAL A 230 -7.58 4.72 -12.44
CA VAL A 230 -6.89 5.66 -11.55
C VAL A 230 -6.43 6.89 -12.33
N LEU A 231 -5.73 6.70 -13.45
CA LEU A 231 -5.18 7.80 -14.25
C LEU A 231 -6.26 8.63 -14.96
N SER A 232 -7.46 8.08 -15.17
CA SER A 232 -8.59 8.81 -15.75
C SER A 232 -9.14 9.92 -14.84
N ARG A 233 -8.82 9.88 -13.54
CA ARG A 233 -9.25 10.88 -12.55
C ARG A 233 -8.41 12.16 -12.55
N PHE A 234 -7.25 12.15 -13.20
CA PHE A 234 -6.30 13.26 -13.18
C PHE A 234 -6.28 13.97 -14.53
N ASP A 235 -6.19 15.30 -14.51
CA ASP A 235 -5.97 16.08 -15.73
C ASP A 235 -4.55 15.83 -16.25
N HIS A 236 -4.41 14.93 -17.22
CA HIS A 236 -3.13 14.54 -17.80
C HIS A 236 -2.32 15.69 -18.42
N ARG A 237 -2.91 16.88 -18.59
CA ARG A 237 -2.25 18.09 -19.10
C ARG A 237 -1.50 18.85 -18.00
N GLN A 238 -1.67 18.45 -16.74
CA GLN A 238 -0.95 19.00 -15.60
C GLN A 238 0.21 18.09 -15.19
N PRO A 239 1.27 18.62 -14.54
CA PRO A 239 2.41 17.82 -14.10
C PRO A 239 2.04 16.95 -12.90
N TYR A 240 1.97 15.64 -13.11
CA TYR A 240 1.63 14.66 -12.07
C TYR A 240 2.69 13.57 -11.98
N TYR A 241 3.13 13.29 -10.76
CA TYR A 241 3.94 12.14 -10.36
C TYR A 241 3.13 11.29 -9.38
N ILE A 242 2.59 10.15 -9.84
CA ILE A 242 1.62 9.34 -9.12
C ILE A 242 2.22 7.97 -8.80
N GLY A 243 2.18 7.55 -7.55
CA GLY A 243 2.67 6.23 -7.12
C GLY A 243 2.46 6.04 -5.62
N SER A 244 3.24 5.18 -4.98
CA SER A 244 3.15 4.97 -3.53
C SER A 244 4.50 4.74 -2.88
N LEU A 245 4.49 4.79 -1.55
CA LEU A 245 5.61 4.49 -0.69
C LEU A 245 5.88 2.98 -0.59
N SER A 246 6.99 2.65 0.08
CA SER A 246 7.23 1.30 0.56
C SER A 246 6.37 0.99 1.79
N GLU A 247 5.91 -0.25 1.91
CA GLU A 247 5.30 -0.81 3.12
C GLU A 247 6.28 -0.81 4.32
N SER A 248 7.59 -0.65 4.08
CA SER A 248 8.60 -0.53 5.13
C SER A 248 8.82 0.94 5.56
N HIS A 249 8.52 1.23 6.83
CA HIS A 249 8.75 2.54 7.46
C HIS A 249 10.22 2.97 7.37
N LEU A 250 11.14 2.03 7.61
CA LEU A 250 12.58 2.29 7.57
C LEU A 250 13.08 2.58 6.16
N GLN A 251 12.58 1.87 5.14
CA GLN A 251 12.90 2.20 3.75
C GLN A 251 12.50 3.64 3.44
N ASN A 252 11.29 4.05 3.84
CA ASN A 252 10.80 5.41 3.59
C ASN A 252 11.61 6.49 4.32
N ILE A 253 12.15 6.19 5.51
CA ILE A 253 13.09 7.10 6.23
C ILE A 253 14.42 7.21 5.48
N PHE A 254 14.99 6.08 5.05
CA PHE A 254 16.32 6.08 4.43
C PHE A 254 16.34 6.67 3.02
N PHE A 255 15.24 6.55 2.29
CA PHE A 255 15.12 7.08 0.93
C PHE A 255 14.26 8.35 0.94
N SER A 256 12.94 8.23 0.90
CA SER A 256 12.06 9.40 1.03
C SER A 256 10.60 9.02 1.19
N TYR A 257 9.89 9.73 2.07
CA TYR A 257 8.42 9.77 2.09
C TYR A 257 7.81 10.55 0.91
N SER A 258 8.63 11.17 0.06
CA SER A 258 8.17 11.90 -1.13
C SER A 258 8.50 11.17 -2.44
N MET A 259 8.96 9.92 -2.35
CA MET A 259 9.35 9.09 -3.50
C MET A 259 8.28 8.03 -3.78
N ALA A 260 7.88 7.89 -5.04
CA ALA A 260 7.23 6.65 -5.47
C ALA A 260 8.31 5.59 -5.67
N TYR A 261 8.15 4.45 -5.01
CA TYR A 261 9.07 3.33 -5.16
C TYR A 261 8.94 2.68 -6.53
N GLY A 262 10.07 2.50 -7.21
CA GLY A 262 10.10 2.06 -8.61
C GLY A 262 9.49 0.68 -8.84
N GLY A 263 9.73 -0.26 -7.90
CA GLY A 263 9.19 -1.62 -7.98
C GLY A 263 7.67 -1.67 -7.82
N GLY A 264 7.09 -0.84 -6.94
CA GLY A 264 5.65 -0.63 -6.86
C GLY A 264 5.09 0.02 -8.11
N GLY A 265 5.94 0.69 -8.90
CA GLY A 265 5.58 1.37 -10.12
C GLY A 265 5.01 2.77 -9.87
N PHE A 266 5.13 3.62 -10.88
CA PHE A 266 4.61 4.98 -10.84
C PHE A 266 4.24 5.49 -12.22
N ALA A 267 3.37 6.50 -12.28
CA ALA A 267 2.96 7.18 -13.49
C ALA A 267 3.43 8.65 -13.47
N ILE A 268 3.92 9.11 -14.62
CA ILE A 268 4.28 10.50 -14.88
C ILE A 268 3.44 11.00 -16.06
N SER A 269 2.78 12.15 -15.90
CA SER A 269 2.02 12.77 -16.99
C SER A 269 2.94 13.26 -18.11
N ALA A 270 2.43 13.33 -19.35
CA ALA A 270 3.23 13.69 -20.51
C ALA A 270 3.98 15.06 -20.39
N PRO A 271 3.37 16.15 -19.86
CA PRO A 271 4.07 17.41 -19.64
C PRO A 271 5.22 17.30 -18.63
N LEU A 272 5.04 16.47 -17.59
CA LEU A 272 6.10 16.22 -16.60
C LEU A 272 7.21 15.35 -17.19
N ALA A 273 6.88 14.34 -18.00
CA ALA A 273 7.87 13.53 -18.72
C ALA A 273 8.72 14.40 -19.67
N ALA A 274 8.11 15.35 -20.37
CA ALA A 274 8.83 16.30 -21.22
C ALA A 274 9.80 17.18 -20.41
N SER A 275 9.36 17.68 -19.25
CA SER A 275 10.20 18.48 -18.36
C SER A 275 11.34 17.68 -17.76
N LEU A 276 11.06 16.45 -17.29
CA LEU A 276 12.06 15.51 -16.81
C LEU A 276 13.12 15.22 -17.90
N ALA A 277 12.69 14.91 -19.13
CA ALA A 277 13.61 14.57 -20.22
C ALA A 277 14.61 15.69 -20.57
N ARG A 278 14.23 16.96 -20.34
CA ARG A 278 15.10 18.14 -20.53
C ARG A 278 16.11 18.36 -19.40
N VAL A 279 15.75 18.03 -18.16
CA VAL A 279 16.58 18.37 -16.98
C VAL A 279 17.35 17.18 -16.41
N GLN A 280 16.88 15.95 -16.66
CA GLN A 280 17.30 14.75 -15.94
C GLN A 280 18.81 14.54 -16.00
N ASP A 281 19.45 14.68 -17.16
CA ASP A 281 20.89 14.46 -17.28
C ASP A 281 21.71 15.42 -16.39
N ARG A 282 21.24 16.66 -16.19
CA ARG A 282 21.88 17.62 -15.26
C ARG A 282 21.56 17.28 -13.80
N CYS A 283 20.32 16.86 -13.51
CA CYS A 283 19.91 16.40 -12.19
C CYS A 283 20.76 15.19 -11.74
N LEU A 284 20.95 14.18 -12.60
CA LEU A 284 21.77 13.00 -12.28
C LEU A 284 23.23 13.33 -11.93
N ARG A 285 23.79 14.42 -12.48
CA ARG A 285 25.15 14.88 -12.14
C ARG A 285 25.23 15.50 -10.75
N ARG A 286 24.15 16.14 -10.26
CA ARG A 286 24.09 16.76 -8.92
C ARG A 286 23.86 15.74 -7.81
N TYR A 287 23.27 14.60 -8.13
CA TYR A 287 22.94 13.54 -7.17
C TYR A 287 23.72 12.22 -7.40
N PRO A 288 25.07 12.24 -7.49
CA PRO A 288 25.87 11.02 -7.72
C PRO A 288 25.83 10.07 -6.52
N ALA A 289 25.56 10.61 -5.33
CA ALA A 289 25.60 9.89 -4.06
C ALA A 289 24.31 9.14 -3.72
N LEU A 290 23.22 9.32 -4.46
CA LEU A 290 21.95 8.62 -4.19
C LEU A 290 22.06 7.11 -4.46
N TYR A 291 21.25 6.30 -3.79
CA TYR A 291 21.34 4.84 -3.89
C TYR A 291 20.70 4.31 -5.18
N GLY A 292 19.39 4.53 -5.30
CA GLY A 292 18.52 3.87 -6.26
C GLY A 292 18.15 4.74 -7.46
N SER A 293 17.33 4.17 -8.34
CA SER A 293 16.83 4.86 -9.53
C SER A 293 15.63 5.75 -9.22
N ASP A 294 14.76 5.29 -8.33
CA ASP A 294 13.61 5.97 -7.74
C ASP A 294 14.02 7.18 -6.90
N ASP A 295 15.08 7.04 -6.10
CA ASP A 295 15.69 8.12 -5.31
C ASP A 295 16.12 9.28 -6.23
N ARG A 296 16.71 8.94 -7.37
CA ARG A 296 17.09 9.92 -8.42
C ARG A 296 15.89 10.54 -9.12
N ILE A 297 14.86 9.76 -9.41
CA ILE A 297 13.61 10.31 -9.96
C ILE A 297 13.02 11.31 -8.96
N GLN A 298 12.92 10.95 -7.69
CA GLN A 298 12.39 11.84 -6.66
C GLN A 298 13.22 13.11 -6.52
N ALA A 299 14.54 13.04 -6.54
CA ALA A 299 15.40 14.22 -6.52
C ALA A 299 15.14 15.15 -7.72
N CYS A 300 14.97 14.60 -8.92
CA CYS A 300 14.60 15.41 -10.08
C CYS A 300 13.17 15.97 -9.97
N MET A 301 12.22 15.26 -9.36
CA MET A 301 10.88 15.79 -9.09
C MET A 301 10.91 16.95 -8.10
N ALA A 302 11.78 16.87 -7.08
CA ALA A 302 11.99 17.96 -6.13
C ALA A 302 12.56 19.22 -6.81
N GLU A 303 13.53 19.08 -7.71
CA GLU A 303 14.03 20.22 -8.51
C GLU A 303 12.96 20.82 -9.43
N LEU A 304 12.07 19.99 -9.96
CA LEU A 304 10.94 20.42 -10.79
C LEU A 304 9.76 20.98 -9.97
N GLY A 305 9.82 20.89 -8.63
CA GLY A 305 8.75 21.36 -7.74
C GLY A 305 7.47 20.51 -7.81
N VAL A 306 7.55 19.25 -8.23
CA VAL A 306 6.36 18.38 -8.39
C VAL A 306 6.32 17.33 -7.27
N PRO A 307 5.33 17.37 -6.37
CA PRO A 307 5.24 16.41 -5.27
C PRO A 307 4.70 15.06 -5.73
N LEU A 308 4.97 14.02 -4.92
CA LEU A 308 4.33 12.73 -5.06
C LEU A 308 2.83 12.82 -4.75
N THR A 309 2.01 12.45 -5.72
CA THR A 309 0.59 12.14 -5.54
C THR A 309 0.46 10.68 -5.13
N ARG A 310 0.22 10.43 -3.85
CA ARG A 310 0.14 9.06 -3.32
C ARG A 310 -1.16 8.37 -3.72
N HIS A 311 -1.07 7.15 -4.21
CA HIS A 311 -2.21 6.28 -4.47
C HIS A 311 -2.01 4.91 -3.83
N PRO A 312 -2.90 4.46 -2.92
CA PRO A 312 -2.68 3.28 -2.06
C PRO A 312 -2.77 1.93 -2.78
N GLY A 313 -3.09 1.93 -4.09
CA GLY A 313 -3.13 0.72 -4.92
C GLY A 313 -1.80 0.32 -5.56
N PHE A 314 -0.76 1.15 -5.46
CA PHE A 314 0.60 0.77 -5.89
C PHE A 314 1.33 0.14 -4.71
N HIS A 315 1.85 -1.08 -4.88
CA HIS A 315 2.49 -1.84 -3.81
C HIS A 315 3.91 -2.24 -4.16
N GLN A 316 4.85 -1.78 -3.34
CA GLN A 316 6.26 -2.18 -3.39
C GLN A 316 6.48 -3.54 -2.69
N TYR A 317 5.70 -3.83 -1.65
CA TYR A 317 5.88 -4.94 -0.70
C TYR A 317 7.35 -5.27 -0.40
N ASP A 318 8.09 -4.30 0.13
CA ASP A 318 9.37 -4.55 0.80
C ASP A 318 9.14 -5.27 2.14
N VAL A 319 8.65 -6.50 2.03
CA VAL A 319 8.34 -7.44 3.11
C VAL A 319 8.79 -8.84 2.69
N TYR A 320 8.89 -9.74 3.65
CA TYR A 320 9.17 -11.16 3.41
C TYR A 320 8.04 -12.03 3.94
N GLY A 321 7.96 -13.27 3.48
CA GLY A 321 6.97 -14.23 3.99
C GLY A 321 5.66 -14.20 3.22
N ASP A 322 4.53 -14.37 3.92
CA ASP A 322 3.21 -14.57 3.31
C ASP A 322 2.43 -13.24 3.23
N LEU A 323 2.05 -12.85 2.01
CA LEU A 323 1.26 -11.65 1.72
C LEU A 323 -0.24 -11.77 2.10
N LEU A 324 -0.69 -12.93 2.59
CA LEU A 324 -2.09 -13.19 2.97
C LEU A 324 -2.71 -12.04 3.77
N GLY A 325 -2.03 -11.55 4.81
CA GLY A 325 -2.54 -10.47 5.65
C GLY A 325 -2.71 -9.13 4.93
N LEU A 326 -1.82 -8.81 3.99
CA LEU A 326 -1.89 -7.56 3.20
C LEU A 326 -3.00 -7.65 2.16
N LEU A 327 -3.10 -8.77 1.45
CA LEU A 327 -4.09 -8.96 0.39
C LEU A 327 -5.50 -9.25 0.94
N THR A 328 -5.64 -9.80 2.15
CA THR A 328 -6.96 -10.01 2.76
C THR A 328 -7.55 -8.78 3.43
N ALA A 329 -6.72 -7.76 3.70
CA ALA A 329 -7.10 -6.48 4.26
C ALA A 329 -6.60 -5.32 3.37
N HIS A 330 -6.69 -5.50 2.04
CA HIS A 330 -6.28 -4.48 1.09
C HIS A 330 -7.08 -3.18 1.32
N PRO A 331 -6.44 -1.99 1.22
CA PRO A 331 -7.12 -0.71 1.34
C PRO A 331 -8.31 -0.55 0.38
N VAL A 332 -9.25 0.35 0.71
CA VAL A 332 -10.42 0.65 -0.13
C VAL A 332 -10.00 1.51 -1.33
N ALA A 333 -9.35 0.88 -2.30
CA ALA A 333 -8.84 1.48 -3.52
C ALA A 333 -8.64 0.41 -4.59
N PRO A 334 -8.61 0.77 -5.89
CA PRO A 334 -8.25 -0.18 -6.93
C PRO A 334 -6.85 -0.74 -6.67
N LEU A 335 -6.68 -2.07 -6.71
CA LEU A 335 -5.35 -2.67 -6.76
C LEU A 335 -4.72 -2.34 -8.12
N VAL A 336 -3.58 -1.64 -8.12
CA VAL A 336 -2.91 -1.15 -9.35
C VAL A 336 -1.71 -2.00 -9.70
N SER A 337 -0.88 -2.36 -8.72
CA SER A 337 0.34 -3.12 -8.96
C SER A 337 0.77 -3.95 -7.76
N LEU A 338 1.51 -5.02 -8.02
CA LEU A 338 2.14 -5.88 -7.03
C LEU A 338 3.64 -6.02 -7.35
N HIS A 339 4.47 -5.85 -6.34
CA HIS A 339 5.91 -6.12 -6.26
C HIS A 339 6.17 -6.50 -4.78
N HIS A 340 7.23 -7.17 -4.32
CA HIS A 340 8.36 -7.81 -4.98
C HIS A 340 8.16 -9.34 -4.94
N LEU A 341 7.49 -9.91 -5.94
CA LEU A 341 6.95 -11.28 -5.83
C LEU A 341 8.03 -12.39 -5.74
N ASP A 342 9.27 -12.07 -6.11
CA ASP A 342 10.42 -12.98 -6.04
C ASP A 342 10.93 -13.24 -4.61
N VAL A 343 10.62 -12.38 -3.64
CA VAL A 343 11.13 -12.48 -2.26
C VAL A 343 10.07 -12.91 -1.24
N VAL A 344 8.82 -12.98 -1.67
CA VAL A 344 7.67 -13.41 -0.87
C VAL A 344 7.26 -14.83 -1.23
N GLN A 345 6.46 -15.45 -0.37
CA GLN A 345 5.86 -16.75 -0.67
C GLN A 345 4.84 -16.62 -1.81
N PRO A 346 4.67 -17.67 -2.64
CA PRO A 346 3.62 -17.68 -3.66
C PRO A 346 2.24 -17.41 -3.06
N LEU A 347 1.41 -16.63 -3.76
CA LEU A 347 0.08 -16.22 -3.26
C LEU A 347 -0.84 -17.42 -2.96
N PHE A 348 -0.67 -18.52 -3.70
CA PHE A 348 -1.37 -19.78 -3.42
C PHE A 348 -0.36 -20.84 -2.97
N PRO A 349 -0.62 -21.55 -1.86
CA PRO A 349 0.27 -22.60 -1.37
C PRO A 349 0.48 -23.71 -2.40
N GLY A 350 1.73 -24.04 -2.69
CA GLY A 350 2.11 -25.12 -3.62
C GLY A 350 2.15 -24.71 -5.09
N GLU A 351 1.90 -23.44 -5.42
CA GLU A 351 2.06 -22.91 -6.78
C GLU A 351 3.37 -22.12 -6.93
N THR A 352 3.80 -21.89 -8.18
CA THR A 352 4.84 -20.90 -8.48
C THR A 352 4.26 -19.49 -8.47
N GLN A 353 5.08 -18.46 -8.32
CA GLN A 353 4.62 -17.06 -8.37
C GLN A 353 3.85 -16.76 -9.66
N ALA A 354 4.39 -17.17 -10.81
CA ALA A 354 3.76 -16.93 -12.11
C ALA A 354 2.44 -17.73 -12.27
N ALA A 355 2.35 -18.96 -11.77
CA ALA A 355 1.11 -19.74 -11.80
C ALA A 355 0.01 -19.09 -10.95
N ALA A 356 0.38 -18.62 -9.75
CA ALA A 356 -0.52 -17.94 -8.84
C ALA A 356 -1.11 -16.66 -9.44
N LEU A 357 -0.27 -15.86 -10.09
CA LEU A 357 -0.73 -14.67 -10.80
C LEU A 357 -1.64 -15.01 -11.98
N ARG A 358 -1.29 -16.02 -12.80
CA ARG A 358 -2.14 -16.46 -13.91
C ARG A 358 -3.53 -16.89 -13.43
N ARG A 359 -3.63 -17.54 -12.27
CA ARG A 359 -4.92 -17.91 -11.66
C ARG A 359 -5.81 -16.69 -11.37
N ILE A 360 -5.22 -15.63 -10.82
CA ILE A 360 -5.94 -14.37 -10.52
C ILE A 360 -6.31 -13.64 -11.83
N PHE A 361 -5.38 -13.57 -12.79
CA PHE A 361 -5.59 -12.86 -14.06
C PHE A 361 -6.60 -13.56 -14.96
N ALA A 362 -6.50 -14.88 -15.10
CA ALA A 362 -7.40 -15.70 -15.89
C ALA A 362 -8.72 -16.04 -15.18
N GLY A 363 -9.01 -15.42 -14.04
CA GLY A 363 -10.27 -15.58 -13.34
C GLY A 363 -10.78 -14.23 -12.87
N PRO A 364 -10.62 -13.88 -11.58
CA PRO A 364 -11.14 -12.65 -10.99
C PRO A 364 -10.85 -11.37 -11.77
N VAL A 365 -9.62 -11.14 -12.25
CA VAL A 365 -9.28 -9.90 -12.97
C VAL A 365 -10.00 -9.82 -14.31
N ARG A 366 -10.12 -10.94 -15.05
CA ARG A 366 -10.89 -10.98 -16.30
C ARG A 366 -12.38 -10.75 -16.06
N LEU A 367 -12.90 -11.26 -14.95
CA LEU A 367 -14.32 -11.17 -14.62
C LEU A 367 -14.73 -9.79 -14.10
N ASP A 368 -13.93 -9.20 -13.22
CA ASP A 368 -14.14 -7.87 -12.66
C ASP A 368 -12.86 -7.34 -12.00
N SER A 369 -11.98 -6.72 -12.80
CA SER A 369 -10.73 -6.15 -12.30
C SER A 369 -10.92 -5.10 -11.22
N ALA A 370 -12.04 -4.38 -11.20
CA ALA A 370 -12.30 -3.32 -10.23
C ALA A 370 -12.49 -3.88 -8.81
N GLY A 371 -13.09 -5.06 -8.68
CA GLY A 371 -13.39 -5.68 -7.39
C GLY A 371 -12.32 -6.63 -6.84
N VAL A 372 -11.26 -6.94 -7.61
CA VAL A 372 -10.24 -7.92 -7.20
C VAL A 372 -9.52 -7.49 -5.93
N ILE A 373 -9.33 -8.45 -5.01
CA ILE A 373 -8.65 -8.30 -3.72
C ILE A 373 -9.36 -7.32 -2.75
N GLN A 374 -10.50 -6.75 -3.13
CA GLN A 374 -11.27 -5.89 -2.24
C GLN A 374 -11.86 -6.66 -1.07
N GLN A 375 -11.70 -6.08 0.13
CA GLN A 375 -12.19 -6.64 1.36
C GLN A 375 -13.69 -6.37 1.56
N SER A 376 -14.44 -7.38 1.98
CA SER A 376 -15.81 -7.27 2.50
C SER A 376 -15.93 -8.05 3.79
N ILE A 377 -16.61 -7.50 4.80
CA ILE A 377 -16.68 -8.06 6.15
C ILE A 377 -18.14 -8.38 6.50
N CYS A 378 -18.38 -9.58 7.03
CA CYS A 378 -19.69 -10.07 7.42
C CYS A 378 -19.57 -11.09 8.57
N TYR A 379 -20.71 -11.51 9.11
CA TYR A 379 -20.77 -12.38 10.27
C TYR A 379 -21.69 -13.58 10.02
N VAL A 380 -21.31 -14.74 10.57
CA VAL A 380 -22.21 -15.89 10.69
C VAL A 380 -22.84 -15.84 12.07
N THR A 381 -23.96 -15.13 12.21
CA THR A 381 -24.60 -14.83 13.51
C THR A 381 -24.88 -16.07 14.34
N ALA A 382 -25.43 -17.13 13.73
CA ALA A 382 -25.77 -18.38 14.42
C ALA A 382 -24.55 -19.12 15.03
N ARG A 383 -23.32 -18.77 14.63
CA ARG A 383 -22.09 -19.45 15.08
C ARG A 383 -21.07 -18.50 15.69
N LEU A 384 -21.39 -17.20 15.75
CA LEU A 384 -20.50 -16.13 16.19
C LEU A 384 -19.14 -16.19 15.47
N TRP A 385 -19.17 -16.29 14.13
CA TRP A 385 -17.96 -16.23 13.32
C TRP A 385 -17.86 -14.91 12.57
N SER A 386 -16.65 -14.37 12.49
CA SER A 386 -16.31 -13.24 11.63
C SER A 386 -15.80 -13.75 10.30
N VAL A 387 -16.24 -13.16 9.20
CA VAL A 387 -15.86 -13.52 7.84
C VAL A 387 -15.28 -12.28 7.15
N SER A 388 -14.12 -12.45 6.52
CA SER A 388 -13.54 -11.44 5.63
C SER A 388 -13.30 -12.04 4.26
N VAL A 389 -13.92 -11.47 3.25
CA VAL A 389 -13.80 -11.85 1.84
C VAL A 389 -12.82 -10.88 1.18
N SER A 390 -11.68 -11.38 0.71
CA SER A 390 -10.87 -10.69 -0.29
C SER A 390 -11.19 -11.29 -1.64
N TRP A 391 -12.09 -10.63 -2.37
CA TRP A 391 -12.74 -11.24 -3.52
C TRP A 391 -11.73 -11.54 -4.63
N GLY A 392 -11.70 -12.79 -5.07
CA GLY A 392 -10.73 -13.26 -6.07
C GLY A 392 -9.37 -13.71 -5.50
N PHE A 393 -9.20 -13.72 -4.19
CA PHE A 393 -7.98 -14.23 -3.55
C PHE A 393 -8.27 -15.24 -2.45
N ALA A 394 -8.82 -14.79 -1.31
CA ALA A 394 -9.05 -15.66 -0.16
C ALA A 394 -10.22 -15.17 0.70
N VAL A 395 -10.89 -16.11 1.37
CA VAL A 395 -11.86 -15.85 2.44
C VAL A 395 -11.28 -16.33 3.76
N THR A 396 -11.31 -15.47 4.78
CA THR A 396 -10.92 -15.85 6.13
C THR A 396 -12.15 -15.95 7.03
N VAL A 397 -12.24 -17.04 7.81
CA VAL A 397 -13.27 -17.24 8.83
C VAL A 397 -12.58 -17.30 10.18
N VAL A 398 -12.99 -16.47 11.12
CA VAL A 398 -12.43 -16.40 12.47
C VAL A 398 -13.52 -16.71 13.48
N ARG A 399 -13.20 -17.54 14.47
CA ARG A 399 -14.10 -17.77 15.62
C ARG A 399 -14.19 -16.50 16.47
N GLY A 400 -15.39 -16.17 16.93
CA GLY A 400 -15.67 -14.95 17.68
C GLY A 400 -15.99 -13.77 16.76
N VAL A 401 -16.51 -12.71 17.37
CA VAL A 401 -16.92 -11.48 16.70
C VAL A 401 -15.76 -10.47 16.77
N MET A 402 -15.20 -10.15 15.62
CA MET A 402 -14.15 -9.15 15.43
C MET A 402 -14.76 -7.92 14.78
N SER A 403 -14.47 -6.73 15.30
CA SER A 403 -14.99 -5.49 14.74
C SER A 403 -14.43 -5.23 13.33
N PRO A 404 -15.14 -4.51 12.44
CA PRO A 404 -14.60 -4.14 11.15
C PRO A 404 -13.30 -3.33 11.25
N ARG A 405 -13.18 -2.48 12.29
CA ARG A 405 -11.96 -1.74 12.63
C ARG A 405 -10.76 -2.65 12.92
N GLU A 406 -11.00 -3.82 13.51
CA GLU A 406 -9.94 -4.80 13.72
C GLU A 406 -9.65 -5.59 12.45
N MET A 407 -10.68 -5.96 11.69
CA MET A 407 -10.55 -6.78 10.49
C MET A 407 -9.87 -6.06 9.32
N GLU A 408 -9.97 -4.73 9.24
CA GLU A 408 -9.29 -3.92 8.23
C GLU A 408 -7.79 -3.71 8.51
N MET A 409 -7.30 -4.07 9.70
CA MET A 409 -5.87 -4.11 9.97
C MET A 409 -5.27 -5.42 9.45
N PRO A 410 -4.24 -5.37 8.58
CA PRO A 410 -3.54 -6.55 8.09
C PRO A 410 -3.01 -7.42 9.23
N THR A 411 -3.23 -8.73 9.15
CA THR A 411 -2.59 -9.70 10.05
C THR A 411 -1.12 -9.84 9.70
N ARG A 412 -0.23 -9.89 10.70
CA ARG A 412 1.22 -10.08 10.51
C ARG A 412 1.58 -11.51 10.06
N THR A 413 1.27 -11.84 8.80
CA THR A 413 1.69 -13.07 8.11
C THR A 413 3.03 -12.90 7.38
N PHE A 414 3.56 -11.68 7.42
CA PHE A 414 4.80 -11.24 6.77
C PHE A 414 5.78 -10.67 7.80
N LEU A 415 7.04 -10.57 7.40
CA LEU A 415 8.14 -9.93 8.11
C LEU A 415 8.51 -8.62 7.41
N ASN A 416 9.10 -7.67 8.13
CA ASN A 416 9.59 -6.44 7.52
C ASN A 416 10.82 -6.69 6.61
N TRP A 417 11.22 -5.67 5.84
CA TRP A 417 12.37 -5.74 4.92
C TRP A 417 13.69 -6.17 5.58
N TYR A 418 13.84 -5.96 6.89
CA TYR A 418 15.03 -6.38 7.66
C TYR A 418 14.87 -7.78 8.28
N ARG A 419 13.87 -8.54 7.81
CA ARG A 419 13.52 -9.90 8.25
C ARG A 419 13.25 -10.01 9.75
N ARG A 420 12.69 -8.96 10.35
CA ARG A 420 12.24 -8.94 11.74
C ARG A 420 10.71 -8.92 11.81
N ALA A 421 10.17 -9.54 12.85
CA ALA A 421 8.72 -9.52 13.15
C ALA A 421 8.29 -8.26 13.92
N ASP A 422 9.06 -7.18 13.81
CA ASP A 422 8.82 -5.91 14.48
C ASP A 422 7.69 -5.14 13.79
N TYR A 423 6.63 -4.86 14.54
CA TYR A 423 5.42 -4.22 14.04
C TYR A 423 5.55 -2.70 13.90
N THR A 424 6.57 -2.09 14.49
CA THR A 424 6.82 -0.63 14.39
C THR A 424 7.56 -0.24 13.11
N ALA A 425 8.07 -1.23 12.36
CA ALA A 425 8.82 -1.02 11.13
C ALA A 425 7.96 -0.91 9.86
N TYR A 426 6.62 -0.93 9.99
CA TYR A 426 5.68 -0.81 8.87
C TYR A 426 5.14 0.61 8.76
N ALA A 427 4.88 1.07 7.54
CA ALA A 427 4.29 2.39 7.29
C ALA A 427 2.76 2.44 7.54
N PHE A 428 2.21 1.43 8.23
CA PHE A 428 0.79 1.24 8.51
C PHE A 428 0.60 0.34 9.73
N ASN A 429 -0.61 0.38 10.30
CA ASN A 429 -0.95 -0.44 11.46
C ASN A 429 -1.15 -1.91 11.07
N THR A 430 -0.67 -2.82 11.92
CA THR A 430 -0.87 -4.26 11.76
C THR A 430 -1.43 -4.87 13.03
N ARG A 431 -1.99 -6.08 12.92
CA ARG A 431 -2.46 -6.86 14.08
C ARG A 431 -1.79 -8.23 14.16
N PRO A 432 -1.66 -8.86 15.35
CA PRO A 432 -1.24 -10.25 15.44
C PRO A 432 -2.16 -11.17 14.62
N VAL A 433 -1.63 -12.30 14.14
CA VAL A 433 -2.42 -13.32 13.42
C VAL A 433 -3.61 -13.78 14.27
N ALA A 434 -3.40 -13.99 15.57
CA ALA A 434 -4.45 -14.26 16.54
C ALA A 434 -4.02 -13.76 17.93
N ARG A 435 -4.98 -13.22 18.71
CA ARG A 435 -4.76 -12.88 20.13
C ARG A 435 -5.00 -14.10 21.04
N ASN A 436 -5.95 -14.95 20.65
CA ASN A 436 -6.26 -16.22 21.28
C ASN A 436 -6.07 -17.38 20.28
N PRO A 437 -5.55 -18.56 20.68
CA PRO A 437 -5.41 -19.73 19.80
C PRO A 437 -6.69 -20.09 19.02
N CYS A 438 -7.87 -19.93 19.64
CA CYS A 438 -9.16 -20.18 19.00
C CYS A 438 -9.47 -19.24 17.83
N GLN A 439 -8.87 -18.05 17.83
CA GLN A 439 -9.03 -17.01 16.80
C GLN A 439 -8.05 -17.15 15.64
N LYS A 440 -7.21 -18.21 15.59
CA LYS A 440 -6.42 -18.49 14.38
C LYS A 440 -7.38 -18.53 13.17
N PRO A 441 -7.18 -17.71 12.12
CA PRO A 441 -8.09 -17.67 10.98
C PRO A 441 -8.11 -18.97 10.18
N TYR A 442 -9.29 -19.41 9.75
CA TYR A 442 -9.45 -20.47 8.75
C TYR A 442 -9.38 -19.83 7.38
N VAL A 443 -8.42 -20.24 6.57
CA VAL A 443 -8.16 -19.61 5.26
C VAL A 443 -8.72 -20.50 4.16
N TYR A 444 -9.56 -19.93 3.31
CA TYR A 444 -10.12 -20.56 2.13
C TYR A 444 -9.55 -19.84 0.90
N TYR A 445 -8.70 -20.51 0.13
CA TYR A 445 -8.08 -19.91 -1.07
C TYR A 445 -8.97 -20.09 -2.29
N LEU A 446 -8.93 -19.14 -3.23
CA LEU A 446 -9.65 -19.22 -4.49
C LEU A 446 -9.37 -20.57 -5.19
N ALA A 447 -10.43 -21.34 -5.39
CA ALA A 447 -10.43 -22.62 -6.08
C ALA A 447 -10.83 -22.45 -7.57
N SER A 448 -11.88 -21.68 -7.85
CA SER A 448 -12.37 -21.44 -9.20
C SER A 448 -13.11 -20.12 -9.30
N ALA A 449 -13.19 -19.58 -10.51
CA ALA A 449 -13.91 -18.35 -10.82
C ALA A 449 -14.59 -18.49 -12.19
N ARG A 450 -15.90 -18.26 -12.23
CA ARG A 450 -16.68 -18.28 -13.47
C ARG A 450 -17.69 -17.15 -13.52
N TYR A 451 -18.13 -16.82 -14.73
CA TYR A 451 -19.30 -15.99 -14.94
C TYR A 451 -20.52 -16.88 -15.15
N ASP A 452 -21.64 -16.51 -14.54
CA ASP A 452 -22.92 -17.16 -14.68
C ASP A 452 -23.85 -16.27 -15.51
N ASN A 453 -24.09 -16.67 -16.76
CA ASN A 453 -24.89 -15.88 -17.70
C ASN A 453 -26.35 -15.74 -17.26
N ALA A 454 -26.92 -16.77 -16.63
CA ALA A 454 -28.33 -16.78 -16.24
C ALA A 454 -28.62 -15.75 -15.16
N THR A 455 -27.71 -15.64 -14.17
CA THR A 455 -27.84 -14.69 -13.05
C THR A 455 -27.09 -13.39 -13.27
N ARG A 456 -26.32 -13.27 -14.36
CA ARG A 456 -25.40 -12.16 -14.64
C ARG A 456 -24.47 -11.86 -13.46
N THR A 457 -23.97 -12.92 -12.82
CA THR A 457 -23.12 -12.82 -11.63
C THR A 457 -21.83 -13.60 -11.82
N THR A 458 -20.78 -13.16 -11.14
CA THR A 458 -19.58 -13.97 -10.94
C THR A 458 -19.83 -14.94 -9.80
N VAL A 459 -19.35 -16.17 -9.97
CA VAL A 459 -19.38 -17.23 -8.96
C VAL A 459 -17.93 -17.64 -8.72
N THR A 460 -17.44 -17.35 -7.52
CA THR A 460 -16.09 -17.73 -7.08
C THR A 460 -16.20 -18.75 -5.96
N GLU A 461 -15.45 -19.84 -6.07
CA GLU A 461 -15.40 -20.89 -5.05
C GLU A 461 -14.04 -20.85 -4.36
N TYR A 462 -14.01 -21.05 -3.04
CA TYR A 462 -12.82 -21.03 -2.21
C TYR A 462 -12.74 -22.32 -1.40
N ALA A 463 -11.58 -22.97 -1.41
CA ALA A 463 -11.35 -24.25 -0.74
C ALA A 463 -10.51 -24.07 0.54
N LEU A 464 -10.91 -24.77 1.60
CA LEU A 464 -10.22 -24.73 2.88
C LEU A 464 -8.76 -25.17 2.76
N ARG A 465 -7.83 -24.34 3.23
CA ARG A 465 -6.45 -24.76 3.48
C ARG A 465 -6.40 -25.60 4.75
N ARG A 466 -6.14 -26.89 4.59
CA ARG A 466 -5.86 -27.79 5.72
C ARG A 466 -4.49 -27.45 6.29
N GLU A 467 -4.45 -27.18 7.59
CA GLU A 467 -3.24 -26.89 8.34
C GLU A 467 -3.40 -27.34 9.80
N THR A 468 -2.27 -27.58 10.48
CA THR A 468 -2.28 -27.85 11.92
C THR A 468 -2.74 -26.60 12.67
N ARG A 469 -3.69 -26.78 13.58
CA ARG A 469 -4.30 -25.69 14.35
C ARG A 469 -4.07 -25.94 15.84
N PRO A 470 -3.85 -24.89 16.64
CA PRO A 470 -3.74 -25.05 18.08
C PRO A 470 -5.08 -25.49 18.67
N THR A 471 -5.02 -26.20 19.79
CA THR A 471 -6.21 -26.62 20.53
C THR A 471 -7.04 -25.42 20.94
N CYS A 472 -8.33 -25.45 20.62
CA CYS A 472 -9.27 -24.40 20.98
C CYS A 472 -10.21 -24.88 22.10
N ARG A 473 -10.28 -24.12 23.20
CA ARG A 473 -11.14 -24.42 24.36
C ARG A 473 -12.51 -23.73 24.32
N TRP A 474 -12.74 -22.85 23.36
CA TRP A 474 -14.04 -22.18 23.22
C TRP A 474 -15.11 -23.19 22.81
N ARG A 475 -16.24 -23.21 23.53
CA ARG A 475 -17.43 -24.02 23.21
C ARG A 475 -18.17 -23.41 22.03
N MET A 476 -17.55 -23.45 20.86
CA MET A 476 -18.08 -22.91 19.61
C MET A 476 -17.82 -23.87 18.46
N ALA A 477 -18.71 -23.84 17.47
CA ALA A 477 -18.61 -24.65 16.29
C ALA A 477 -17.24 -24.47 15.58
N ASP A 478 -16.71 -25.55 15.03
CA ASP A 478 -15.47 -25.53 14.24
C ASP A 478 -15.78 -25.28 12.75
N PRO A 479 -15.32 -24.14 12.17
CA PRO A 479 -15.44 -23.89 10.74
C PRO A 479 -14.95 -25.04 9.86
N SER A 480 -13.81 -25.66 10.17
CA SER A 480 -13.24 -26.76 9.36
C SER A 480 -14.01 -28.07 9.46
N ALA A 481 -14.80 -28.27 10.53
CA ALA A 481 -15.68 -29.43 10.63
C ALA A 481 -16.92 -29.30 9.74
N LEU A 482 -17.36 -28.06 9.49
CA LEU A 482 -18.66 -27.74 8.90
C LEU A 482 -18.59 -27.17 7.49
N VAL A 483 -17.48 -26.54 7.11
CA VAL A 483 -17.32 -25.81 5.85
C VAL A 483 -15.97 -26.16 5.23
N ASP A 484 -16.01 -26.93 4.14
CA ASP A 484 -14.84 -27.23 3.30
C ASP A 484 -14.72 -26.26 2.11
N ARG A 485 -15.86 -25.71 1.65
CA ARG A 485 -15.89 -24.74 0.55
C ARG A 485 -16.78 -23.54 0.84
N ILE A 486 -16.35 -22.39 0.36
CA ILE A 486 -17.13 -21.15 0.38
C ILE A 486 -17.42 -20.73 -1.05
N VAL A 487 -18.67 -20.39 -1.35
CA VAL A 487 -19.10 -19.85 -2.65
C VAL A 487 -19.49 -18.40 -2.48
N VAL A 488 -18.88 -17.51 -3.25
CA VAL A 488 -19.16 -16.07 -3.25
C VAL A 488 -19.79 -15.67 -4.58
N TYR A 489 -21.01 -15.15 -4.51
CA TYR A 489 -21.73 -14.54 -5.62
C TYR A 489 -21.48 -13.04 -5.63
N LYS A 490 -21.06 -12.49 -6.76
CA LYS A 490 -20.83 -11.05 -6.91
C LYS A 490 -21.23 -10.58 -8.29
N LYS A 491 -22.07 -9.55 -8.39
CA LYS A 491 -22.31 -8.87 -9.67
C LYS A 491 -21.05 -8.09 -10.09
N PRO A 492 -20.56 -8.23 -11.34
CA PRO A 492 -19.49 -7.38 -11.85
C PRO A 492 -19.84 -5.90 -11.70
N ASP A 493 -18.87 -5.09 -11.31
CA ASP A 493 -19.05 -3.64 -11.16
C ASP A 493 -17.82 -2.90 -11.71
N PRO A 494 -17.68 -2.80 -13.04
CA PRO A 494 -16.53 -2.14 -13.68
C PRO A 494 -16.36 -0.67 -13.30
N GLY A 495 -17.47 -0.02 -12.88
CA GLY A 495 -17.53 1.36 -12.43
C GLY A 495 -17.48 1.52 -10.91
N LEU A 496 -17.02 0.51 -10.16
CA LEU A 496 -16.89 0.57 -8.69
C LEU A 496 -16.19 1.85 -8.22
N TRP A 497 -15.16 2.26 -8.96
CA TRP A 497 -14.30 3.39 -8.63
C TRP A 497 -14.74 4.71 -9.27
N ASP A 498 -15.90 4.73 -9.95
CA ASP A 498 -16.59 5.96 -10.42
C ASP A 498 -17.32 6.68 -9.32
N ARG A 499 -17.48 6.02 -8.18
CA ARG A 499 -18.11 6.54 -6.97
C ARG A 499 -17.06 6.79 -5.90
N ALA A 500 -17.46 7.52 -4.85
CA ALA A 500 -16.65 7.69 -3.67
C ALA A 500 -16.22 6.32 -3.09
N PRO A 501 -14.94 6.13 -2.70
CA PRO A 501 -14.46 4.84 -2.21
C PRO A 501 -15.27 4.34 -1.01
N ARG A 502 -15.87 3.15 -1.16
CA ARG A 502 -16.57 2.43 -0.09
C ARG A 502 -16.40 0.93 -0.32
N ARG A 503 -16.16 0.16 0.75
CA ARG A 503 -16.15 -1.30 0.68
C ARG A 503 -17.50 -1.83 0.21
N ASN A 504 -17.47 -2.94 -0.52
CA ASN A 504 -18.68 -3.74 -0.74
C ASN A 504 -19.12 -4.42 0.56
N CYS A 505 -20.42 -4.62 0.68
CA CYS A 505 -21.02 -5.34 1.80
C CYS A 505 -21.09 -6.84 1.48
N CYS A 506 -20.88 -7.66 2.50
CA CYS A 506 -21.01 -9.11 2.42
C CYS A 506 -22.26 -9.58 3.17
N ARG A 507 -22.97 -10.56 2.62
CA ARG A 507 -24.16 -11.18 3.24
C ARG A 507 -24.03 -12.70 3.19
N VAL A 508 -24.13 -13.35 4.34
CA VAL A 508 -24.15 -14.82 4.42
C VAL A 508 -25.53 -15.30 4.00
N LEU A 509 -25.59 -16.21 3.02
CA LEU A 509 -26.84 -16.76 2.51
C LEU A 509 -27.31 -17.93 3.39
N PRO A 510 -28.62 -18.15 3.54
CA PRO A 510 -29.15 -19.31 4.23
C PRO A 510 -28.58 -20.62 3.65
N ALA A 511 -28.27 -21.58 4.52
CA ALA A 511 -27.84 -22.89 4.06
C ALA A 511 -28.97 -23.53 3.24
N ALA A 512 -28.69 -23.88 1.99
CA ALA A 512 -29.59 -24.77 1.24
C ALA A 512 -29.75 -26.06 2.05
N LYS A 513 -30.97 -26.60 2.11
CA LYS A 513 -31.30 -27.88 2.78
C LYS A 513 -30.59 -29.03 2.06
N GLU A 514 -29.27 -29.17 2.20
CA GLU A 514 -28.50 -30.30 1.68
C GLU A 514 -27.15 -30.43 2.41
N ARG A 515 -26.81 -31.67 2.74
CA ARG A 515 -25.67 -32.19 3.52
C ARG A 515 -24.26 -31.86 2.99
N LYS A 516 -24.05 -30.75 2.27
CA LYS A 516 -22.76 -30.39 1.69
C LYS A 516 -22.07 -29.38 2.62
N LYS A 517 -20.84 -29.67 3.07
CA LYS A 517 -19.98 -28.79 3.88
C LYS A 517 -19.60 -27.50 3.12
N ARG A 518 -20.58 -26.67 2.78
CA ARG A 518 -20.49 -25.51 1.92
C ARG A 518 -21.21 -24.33 2.56
N MET A 519 -20.58 -23.16 2.48
CA MET A 519 -21.18 -21.89 2.89
C MET A 519 -21.29 -20.98 1.66
N ALA A 520 -22.41 -20.29 1.52
CA ALA A 520 -22.64 -19.36 0.41
C ALA A 520 -22.76 -17.93 0.94
N MET A 521 -22.28 -16.97 0.16
CA MET A 521 -22.35 -15.54 0.50
C MET A 521 -22.50 -14.69 -0.76
N GLU A 522 -23.10 -13.53 -0.59
CA GLU A 522 -23.20 -12.47 -1.60
C GLU A 522 -22.24 -11.33 -1.24
N VAL A 523 -21.53 -10.79 -2.22
CA VAL A 523 -20.75 -9.55 -2.10
C VAL A 523 -21.22 -8.57 -3.17
N GLY A 524 -21.50 -7.33 -2.76
CA GLY A 524 -21.91 -6.28 -3.69
C GLY A 524 -22.05 -4.92 -3.01
N THR A 525 -22.61 -3.95 -3.73
CA THR A 525 -22.85 -2.61 -3.20
C THR A 525 -23.67 -2.69 -1.90
N CYS A 526 -23.26 -1.89 -0.92
CA CYS A 526 -24.00 -1.75 0.32
C CYS A 526 -25.35 -1.08 0.05
N ARG A 527 -26.41 -1.58 0.69
CA ARG A 527 -27.72 -0.95 0.74
C ARG A 527 -27.64 0.35 1.54
N GLU A 528 -28.69 1.16 1.44
CA GLU A 528 -28.83 2.35 2.26
C GLU A 528 -28.71 1.97 3.74
N SER A 529 -27.87 2.72 4.47
CA SER A 529 -27.57 2.51 5.90
C SER A 529 -27.02 1.12 6.29
N GLU A 530 -26.62 0.28 5.31
CA GLU A 530 -26.04 -1.03 5.62
C GLU A 530 -24.62 -0.90 6.18
N ILE A 531 -24.41 -1.56 7.32
CA ILE A 531 -23.15 -1.65 8.03
C ILE A 531 -22.78 -3.12 8.28
N SER A 532 -21.48 -3.39 8.44
CA SER A 532 -21.00 -4.71 8.87
C SER A 532 -21.25 -4.86 10.37
N GLU A 533 -22.41 -5.41 10.74
CA GLU A 533 -22.76 -5.70 12.13
C GLU A 533 -23.21 -7.15 12.34
N LEU A 534 -23.14 -7.62 13.59
CA LEU A 534 -23.76 -8.87 13.99
C LEU A 534 -25.28 -8.64 14.03
N GLY A 535 -26.03 -9.27 13.12
CA GLY A 535 -27.49 -9.15 13.12
C GLY A 535 -28.09 -9.61 14.46
N LYS A 536 -29.16 -8.94 14.91
CA LYS A 536 -29.93 -9.36 16.10
C LYS A 536 -30.51 -10.76 15.84
N GLN A 537 -30.36 -11.66 16.80
CA GLN A 537 -30.99 -12.99 16.75
C GLN A 537 -32.49 -12.89 16.98
#